data_AF-A0A6P6BZ58-F1
#
_entry.id   AF-A0A6P6BZ58-F1
#
_cell.length_a   1.000
_cell.length_b   1.000
_cell.length_c   1.000
_cell.angle_alpha   90.00
_cell.angle_beta   90.00
_cell.angle_gamma   90.00
#
_symmetry.space_group_name_H-M   'P 1'
#
loop_
_entity.id
_entity.type
_entity.pdbx_description
1 polymer ?
#
loop_
_entity_poly.entity_id
_entity_poly.type
_entity_poly.pdbx_seq_one_letter_code
_entity_poly.pdbx_strand_id
1 'polypeptide(L)'
;MPRTNAVRSCFFQEQIFQIIHTSSFYNRSWTQSWSSGWLGDLQTHGWESNSGRIIFLRPWSKGNLSKKEMTEMDGLFRRLYIELYHIFHNYAGQWKFEYPFVVQMATGCELHSGEAKEGFKRYAYQGSELLSFQNDSWLPSPKGGTRAQQVCRLFNQYKGVKKIIHEYLSDTCPRFLLGLLDAGKADLQRQVRPEAWLSIGPNPGSDHRMLICHVSGFYPKPIWAMWMRGEQVQQGTQQSDVLPNADGTWYLRIYLKVETIDTSGLSCRVRHSSLGGQDIILYLVFQEQIFQIIHTSSFYNRSWTQSWSSGWLGDLQTHGWESNSGRIIFLRPWSKGNFSKKEMTEMEGFFRRLFIELYHIFHNYASQWKFEYPFVVQMAAGCELHSGKAKEGFVWFAYQGSDLLNFQNYSWLPSPKGGTGAQQVCGLFNQDPVVKEITHRHISDTCPRFLLGLLDAGKADLQRQVRPEAWLSIGPNPGSDHRMLICHVSGFYPKPIWAMWMRGEQVQQGTQQSDVLPNADGTWYLRIYLNVETIERSGLSCRVRHSSLGGKDIILYLEHQNSVGLIILAVMVPLVLLIGLAFWFRKRWTHCE
;
A
#
# COMPACT_ATOMS: atom_id res chain seq x y z
N MET A 1 -27.57 13.89 -35.83
CA MET A 1 -26.17 14.34 -35.65
C MET A 1 -25.55 13.55 -34.51
N PRO A 2 -24.37 12.94 -34.71
CA PRO A 2 -23.95 11.80 -33.91
C PRO A 2 -23.34 12.23 -32.57
N ARG A 3 -23.82 11.62 -31.48
CA ARG A 3 -23.14 11.60 -30.19
C ARG A 3 -21.82 10.85 -30.38
N THR A 4 -20.71 11.56 -30.29
CA THR A 4 -19.36 11.00 -30.41
C THR A 4 -19.09 10.00 -29.29
N ASN A 5 -19.14 8.72 -29.65
CA ASN A 5 -18.60 7.56 -28.96
C ASN A 5 -17.07 7.63 -28.82
N ALA A 6 -16.53 8.65 -28.14
CA ALA A 6 -15.07 8.83 -28.00
C ALA A 6 -14.51 8.31 -26.66
N VAL A 7 -15.35 7.78 -25.75
CA VAL A 7 -14.89 7.34 -24.41
C VAL A 7 -14.93 5.81 -24.22
N ARG A 8 -15.40 5.05 -25.23
CA ARG A 8 -15.43 3.58 -25.18
C ARG A 8 -14.22 2.89 -25.82
N SER A 9 -13.27 3.61 -26.41
CA SER A 9 -12.18 3.01 -27.20
C SER A 9 -10.86 2.76 -26.44
N CYS A 10 -10.79 2.97 -25.13
CA CYS A 10 -9.54 2.75 -24.36
C CYS A 10 -9.50 1.45 -23.52
N PHE A 11 -10.48 0.55 -23.63
CA PHE A 11 -10.60 -0.59 -22.70
C PHE A 11 -10.71 -1.98 -23.35
N PHE A 12 -10.06 -2.18 -24.50
CA PHE A 12 -9.65 -3.52 -24.90
C PHE A 12 -8.13 -3.52 -25.05
N GLN A 13 -7.45 -3.93 -23.99
CA GLN A 13 -6.00 -4.12 -23.99
C GLN A 13 -5.69 -5.30 -24.90
N GLU A 14 -4.84 -5.10 -25.92
CA GLU A 14 -4.26 -6.18 -26.72
C GLU A 14 -3.63 -7.20 -25.77
N GLN A 15 -4.00 -8.48 -25.94
CA GLN A 15 -3.49 -9.54 -25.08
C GLN A 15 -2.30 -10.19 -25.75
N ILE A 16 -1.11 -9.85 -25.24
CA ILE A 16 0.17 -10.34 -25.70
C ILE A 16 0.72 -11.36 -24.72
N PHE A 17 1.17 -12.51 -25.23
CA PHE A 17 2.04 -13.40 -24.47
C PHE A 17 3.44 -13.38 -25.08
N GLN A 18 4.45 -13.20 -24.23
CA GLN A 18 5.84 -13.16 -24.67
C GLN A 18 6.78 -13.84 -23.68
N ILE A 19 7.78 -14.52 -24.21
CA ILE A 19 8.92 -15.06 -23.50
C ILE A 19 10.12 -14.19 -23.83
N ILE A 20 10.73 -13.64 -22.79
CA ILE A 20 11.98 -12.89 -22.88
C ILE A 20 13.09 -13.79 -22.35
N HIS A 21 14.10 -14.00 -23.18
CA HIS A 21 15.31 -14.72 -22.86
C HIS A 21 16.51 -13.77 -23.03
N THR A 22 17.36 -13.62 -22.02
CA THR A 22 18.59 -12.83 -22.11
C THR A 22 19.77 -13.70 -21.80
N SER A 23 20.78 -13.64 -22.66
CA SER A 23 22.03 -14.37 -22.51
C SER A 23 23.18 -13.38 -22.49
N SER A 24 23.93 -13.38 -21.39
CA SER A 24 25.16 -12.62 -21.20
C SER A 24 26.35 -13.54 -21.45
N PHE A 25 27.10 -13.24 -22.51
CA PHE A 25 28.28 -13.97 -22.92
C PHE A 25 29.50 -13.24 -22.35
N TYR A 26 30.15 -13.82 -21.34
CA TYR A 26 31.30 -13.18 -20.67
C TYR A 26 32.62 -13.50 -21.35
N ASN A 27 32.75 -14.71 -21.89
CA ASN A 27 33.91 -15.15 -22.66
C ASN A 27 33.50 -16.28 -23.63
N ARG A 28 34.47 -16.88 -24.32
CA ARG A 28 34.24 -17.94 -25.32
C ARG A 28 33.60 -19.22 -24.77
N SER A 29 33.51 -19.40 -23.46
CA SER A 29 33.06 -20.64 -22.83
C SER A 29 32.01 -20.43 -21.74
N TRP A 30 31.79 -19.19 -21.30
CA TRP A 30 30.90 -18.88 -20.19
C TRP A 30 29.78 -17.94 -20.61
N THR A 31 28.56 -18.46 -20.46
CA THR A 31 27.30 -17.76 -20.73
C THR A 31 26.40 -17.91 -19.52
N GLN A 32 25.83 -16.80 -19.08
CA GLN A 32 24.77 -16.76 -18.08
C GLN A 32 23.48 -16.37 -18.78
N SER A 33 22.38 -17.04 -18.46
CA SER A 33 21.09 -16.73 -19.07
C SER A 33 19.98 -16.63 -18.04
N TRP A 34 18.99 -15.80 -18.35
CA TRP A 34 17.72 -15.75 -17.63
C TRP A 34 16.57 -15.87 -18.64
N SER A 35 15.42 -16.37 -18.19
CA SER A 35 14.20 -16.34 -19.01
C SER A 35 12.99 -16.04 -18.16
N SER A 36 12.01 -15.36 -18.76
CA SER A 36 10.74 -15.03 -18.12
C SER A 36 9.62 -15.01 -19.15
N GLY A 37 8.43 -15.42 -18.75
CA GLY A 37 7.23 -15.42 -19.59
C GLY A 37 6.19 -14.47 -19.02
N TRP A 38 5.59 -13.67 -19.90
CA TRP A 38 4.76 -12.53 -19.57
C TRP A 38 3.45 -12.56 -20.36
N LEU A 39 2.34 -12.32 -19.68
CA LEU A 39 1.04 -12.03 -20.28
C LEU A 39 0.75 -10.54 -20.08
N GLY A 40 0.96 -9.73 -21.11
CA GLY A 40 1.06 -8.28 -20.96
C GLY A 40 2.18 -7.92 -19.98
N ASP A 41 1.82 -7.24 -18.89
CA ASP A 41 2.73 -6.86 -17.81
C ASP A 41 2.82 -7.91 -16.67
N LEU A 42 2.04 -9.00 -16.76
CA LEU A 42 1.97 -10.01 -15.72
C LEU A 42 2.96 -11.15 -15.99
N GLN A 43 3.98 -11.30 -15.16
CA GLN A 43 4.86 -12.47 -15.24
C GLN A 43 4.10 -13.73 -14.84
N THR A 44 4.02 -14.68 -15.76
CA THR A 44 3.35 -15.97 -15.55
C THR A 44 4.36 -17.10 -15.38
N HIS A 45 5.56 -16.96 -15.93
CA HIS A 45 6.59 -18.00 -15.95
C HIS A 45 7.96 -17.45 -15.57
N GLY A 46 8.72 -18.26 -14.82
CA GLY A 46 10.16 -18.12 -14.62
C GLY A 46 10.90 -19.35 -15.16
N TRP A 47 12.22 -19.25 -15.30
CA TRP A 47 13.07 -20.39 -15.64
C TRP A 47 14.13 -20.57 -14.57
N GLU A 48 14.33 -21.81 -14.13
CA GLU A 48 15.42 -22.14 -13.23
C GLU A 48 16.76 -22.03 -13.97
N SER A 49 17.67 -21.21 -13.45
CA SER A 49 18.92 -20.83 -14.14
C SER A 49 19.85 -22.00 -14.48
N ASN A 50 19.81 -23.10 -13.70
CA ASN A 50 20.73 -24.23 -13.85
C ASN A 50 20.13 -25.38 -14.70
N SER A 51 18.85 -25.69 -14.51
CA SER A 51 18.20 -26.80 -15.21
C SER A 51 17.52 -26.37 -16.51
N GLY A 52 17.19 -25.09 -16.65
CA GLY A 52 16.38 -24.56 -17.74
C GLY A 52 14.89 -24.92 -17.62
N ARG A 53 14.45 -25.41 -16.44
CA ARG A 53 13.10 -25.88 -16.20
C ARG A 53 12.13 -24.72 -15.99
N ILE A 54 10.94 -24.82 -16.58
CA ILE A 54 9.88 -23.82 -16.44
C ILE A 54 9.31 -23.83 -15.00
N ILE A 55 9.23 -22.66 -14.38
CA ILE A 55 8.60 -22.40 -13.08
C ILE A 55 7.28 -21.65 -13.32
N PHE A 56 6.17 -22.21 -12.85
CA PHE A 56 4.85 -21.58 -12.93
C PHE A 56 4.66 -20.63 -11.74
N LEU A 57 4.52 -19.34 -12.02
CA LEU A 57 4.35 -18.32 -10.97
C LEU A 57 2.88 -18.13 -10.56
N ARG A 58 1.94 -18.67 -11.34
CA ARG A 58 0.50 -18.68 -11.04
C ARG A 58 -0.06 -20.09 -11.14
N PRO A 59 -1.10 -20.44 -10.36
CA PRO A 59 -1.75 -21.74 -10.44
C PRO A 59 -2.28 -22.07 -11.84
N TRP A 60 -2.72 -21.04 -12.57
CA TRP A 60 -3.26 -21.15 -13.93
C TRP A 60 -2.20 -20.91 -15.03
N SER A 61 -0.94 -20.61 -14.71
CA SER A 61 0.11 -20.32 -15.71
C SER A 61 0.32 -21.46 -16.71
N LYS A 62 -0.03 -22.69 -16.32
CA LYS A 62 0.04 -23.86 -17.21
C LYS A 62 -0.98 -23.80 -18.37
N GLY A 63 -2.01 -22.95 -18.25
CA GLY A 63 -3.13 -22.91 -19.17
C GLY A 63 -3.81 -24.27 -19.30
N ASN A 64 -4.30 -24.56 -20.51
CA ASN A 64 -5.00 -25.82 -20.81
C ASN A 64 -4.08 -26.90 -21.41
N LEU A 65 -2.75 -26.73 -21.34
CA LEU A 65 -1.82 -27.74 -21.87
C LEU A 65 -1.73 -28.96 -20.96
N SER A 66 -1.68 -30.15 -21.58
CA SER A 66 -1.44 -31.40 -20.87
C SER A 66 -0.03 -31.46 -20.28
N LYS A 67 0.18 -32.34 -19.29
CA LYS A 67 1.52 -32.55 -18.70
C LYS A 67 2.55 -33.02 -19.74
N LYS A 68 2.10 -33.78 -20.75
CA LYS A 68 2.93 -34.27 -21.85
C LYS A 68 3.37 -33.12 -22.75
N GLU A 69 2.44 -32.30 -23.23
CA GLU A 69 2.75 -31.13 -24.08
C GLU A 69 3.71 -30.16 -23.36
N MET A 70 3.52 -29.93 -22.07
CA MET A 70 4.45 -29.09 -21.31
C MET A 70 5.86 -29.66 -21.22
N THR A 71 6.00 -30.97 -21.06
CA THR A 71 7.31 -31.63 -21.01
C THR A 71 8.00 -31.58 -22.37
N GLU A 72 7.23 -31.73 -23.45
CA GLU A 72 7.73 -31.61 -24.82
C GLU A 72 8.20 -30.17 -25.12
N MET A 73 7.43 -29.17 -24.69
CA MET A 73 7.77 -27.75 -24.86
C MET A 73 9.00 -27.33 -24.03
N ASP A 74 9.10 -27.76 -22.78
CA ASP A 74 10.28 -27.55 -21.91
C ASP A 74 11.55 -28.14 -22.56
N GLY A 75 11.45 -29.39 -23.03
CA GLY A 75 12.55 -30.05 -23.74
C GLY A 75 12.93 -29.38 -25.07
N LEU A 76 11.94 -28.86 -25.81
CA LEU A 76 12.17 -28.12 -27.05
C LEU A 76 12.93 -26.81 -26.80
N PHE A 77 12.46 -25.99 -25.86
CA PHE A 77 13.12 -24.72 -25.53
C PHE A 77 14.55 -24.93 -25.04
N ARG A 78 14.76 -25.93 -24.17
CA ARG A 78 16.09 -26.26 -23.65
C ARG A 78 17.07 -26.61 -24.77
N ARG A 79 16.65 -27.44 -25.75
CA ARG A 79 17.49 -27.76 -26.91
C ARG A 79 17.79 -26.52 -27.76
N LEU A 80 16.77 -25.71 -28.06
CA LEU A 80 16.95 -24.51 -28.88
C LEU A 80 17.89 -23.49 -28.22
N TYR A 81 17.84 -23.32 -26.91
CA TYR A 81 18.75 -22.41 -26.19
C TYR A 81 20.19 -22.91 -26.16
N ILE A 82 20.40 -24.21 -25.93
CA ILE A 82 21.75 -24.81 -25.97
C ILE A 82 22.39 -24.61 -27.36
N GLU A 83 21.65 -24.94 -28.43
CA GLU A 83 22.11 -24.74 -29.80
C GLU A 83 22.40 -23.27 -30.11
N LEU A 84 21.55 -22.36 -29.61
CA LEU A 84 21.75 -20.93 -29.78
C LEU A 84 23.07 -20.46 -29.15
N TYR A 85 23.39 -20.94 -27.93
CA TYR A 85 24.64 -20.58 -27.27
C TYR A 85 25.85 -21.10 -28.03
N HIS A 86 25.79 -22.34 -28.53
CA HIS A 86 26.85 -22.91 -29.38
C HIS A 86 27.07 -22.08 -30.64
N ILE A 87 25.99 -21.65 -31.31
CA ILE A 87 26.08 -20.77 -32.48
C ILE A 87 26.78 -19.45 -32.10
N PHE A 88 26.36 -18.77 -31.04
CA PHE A 88 26.99 -17.50 -30.65
C PHE A 88 28.46 -17.67 -30.23
N HIS A 89 28.82 -18.73 -29.48
CA HIS A 89 30.22 -18.99 -29.12
C HIS A 89 31.10 -19.25 -30.34
N ASN A 90 30.61 -20.03 -31.32
CA ASN A 90 31.38 -20.39 -32.51
C ASN A 90 31.54 -19.22 -33.49
N TYR A 91 30.52 -18.37 -33.63
CA TYR A 91 30.49 -17.32 -34.65
C TYR A 91 30.73 -15.90 -34.12
N ALA A 92 30.83 -15.68 -32.80
CA ALA A 92 31.04 -14.35 -32.21
C ALA A 92 32.23 -13.60 -32.81
N GLY A 93 33.37 -14.29 -33.04
CA GLY A 93 34.55 -13.70 -33.66
C GLY A 93 34.30 -13.25 -35.11
N GLN A 94 33.60 -14.07 -35.89
CA GLN A 94 33.27 -13.75 -37.29
C GLN A 94 32.28 -12.58 -37.40
N TRP A 95 31.33 -12.48 -36.46
CA TRP A 95 30.36 -11.40 -36.37
C TRP A 95 30.88 -10.14 -35.68
N LYS A 96 32.17 -10.14 -35.28
CA LYS A 96 32.80 -9.04 -34.55
C LYS A 96 31.99 -8.63 -33.32
N PHE A 97 31.56 -9.63 -32.56
CA PHE A 97 30.98 -9.45 -31.23
C PHE A 97 32.11 -9.42 -30.21
N GLU A 98 32.17 -8.35 -29.44
CA GLU A 98 33.19 -8.15 -28.41
C GLU A 98 32.66 -8.63 -27.06
N TYR A 99 33.43 -9.47 -26.37
CA TYR A 99 33.09 -9.92 -25.04
C TYR A 99 33.39 -8.82 -23.99
N PRO A 100 32.55 -8.65 -22.96
CA PRO A 100 31.27 -9.31 -22.77
C PRO A 100 30.17 -8.69 -23.65
N PHE A 101 29.25 -9.51 -24.15
CA PHE A 101 28.08 -9.03 -24.88
C PHE A 101 26.79 -9.68 -24.43
N VAL A 102 25.69 -8.98 -24.66
CA VAL A 102 24.34 -9.44 -24.31
C VAL A 102 23.52 -9.62 -25.57
N VAL A 103 22.88 -10.79 -25.67
CA VAL A 103 21.84 -11.07 -26.67
C VAL A 103 20.52 -11.26 -25.94
N GLN A 104 19.48 -10.56 -26.41
CA GLN A 104 18.12 -10.71 -25.93
C GLN A 104 17.25 -11.27 -27.02
N MET A 105 16.37 -12.20 -26.66
CA MET A 105 15.37 -12.80 -27.53
C MET A 105 14.00 -12.55 -26.92
N ALA A 106 13.08 -12.03 -27.73
CA ALA A 106 11.67 -11.92 -27.38
C ALA A 106 10.87 -12.76 -28.40
N THR A 107 10.08 -13.72 -27.93
CA THR A 107 9.20 -14.54 -28.77
C THR A 107 7.82 -14.60 -28.17
N GLY A 108 6.78 -14.50 -28.98
CA GLY A 108 5.43 -14.39 -28.45
C GLY A 108 4.35 -14.36 -29.52
N CYS A 109 3.13 -14.12 -29.09
CA CYS A 109 1.96 -13.96 -29.95
C CYS A 109 0.93 -13.01 -29.33
N GLU A 110 0.13 -12.39 -30.19
CA GLU A 110 -0.87 -11.38 -29.82
C GLU A 110 -2.27 -11.77 -30.31
N LEU A 111 -3.28 -11.52 -29.47
CA LEU A 111 -4.70 -11.63 -29.82
C LEU A 111 -5.29 -10.25 -30.09
N HIS A 112 -5.89 -10.09 -31.27
CA HIS A 112 -6.65 -8.90 -31.64
C HIS A 112 -8.12 -9.28 -31.78
N SER A 113 -9.01 -8.65 -30.99
CA SER A 113 -10.46 -8.89 -31.04
C SER A 113 -10.88 -10.37 -30.90
N GLY A 114 -10.11 -11.19 -30.19
CA GLY A 114 -10.39 -12.62 -29.99
C GLY A 114 -9.91 -13.54 -31.12
N GLU A 115 -9.29 -13.01 -32.18
CA GLU A 115 -8.61 -13.79 -33.22
C GLU A 115 -7.08 -13.61 -33.10
N ALA A 116 -6.35 -14.73 -33.17
CA ALA A 116 -4.90 -14.73 -33.12
C ALA A 116 -4.32 -14.50 -34.51
N LYS A 117 -3.50 -13.46 -34.72
CA LYS A 117 -2.88 -13.27 -36.04
C LYS A 117 -1.43 -12.81 -36.10
N GLU A 118 -0.77 -12.45 -35.00
CA GLU A 118 0.65 -12.10 -35.09
C GLU A 118 1.48 -12.77 -34.00
N GLY A 119 2.21 -13.81 -34.42
CA GLY A 119 3.33 -14.35 -33.68
C GLY A 119 4.60 -13.61 -34.06
N PHE A 120 5.44 -13.27 -33.10
CA PHE A 120 6.69 -12.57 -33.34
C PHE A 120 7.86 -13.30 -32.69
N LYS A 121 9.03 -13.15 -33.31
CA LYS A 121 10.31 -13.49 -32.69
C LYS A 121 11.38 -12.50 -33.11
N ARG A 122 12.04 -11.87 -32.14
CA ARG A 122 13.04 -10.83 -32.35
C ARG A 122 14.28 -11.12 -31.52
N TYR A 123 15.44 -10.76 -32.07
CA TYR A 123 16.71 -10.74 -31.37
C TYR A 123 17.24 -9.32 -31.28
N ALA A 124 17.81 -8.96 -30.13
CA ALA A 124 18.54 -7.72 -29.91
C ALA A 124 19.95 -8.04 -29.41
N TYR A 125 20.90 -7.19 -29.79
CA TYR A 125 22.30 -7.22 -29.37
C TYR A 125 22.62 -5.89 -28.69
N GLN A 126 23.13 -5.95 -27.44
CA GLN A 126 23.44 -4.74 -26.64
C GLN A 126 22.29 -3.72 -26.61
N GLY A 127 21.05 -4.20 -26.45
CA GLY A 127 19.85 -3.38 -26.41
C GLY A 127 19.37 -2.83 -27.76
N SER A 128 20.08 -3.10 -28.87
CA SER A 128 19.68 -2.71 -30.22
C SER A 128 19.15 -3.90 -31.01
N GLU A 129 18.07 -3.71 -31.76
CA GLU A 129 17.49 -4.78 -32.58
C GLU A 129 18.50 -5.33 -33.60
N LEU A 130 18.56 -6.66 -33.70
CA LEU A 130 19.50 -7.40 -34.56
C LEU A 130 18.75 -8.15 -35.68
N LEU A 131 17.72 -8.92 -35.33
CA LEU A 131 16.94 -9.74 -36.27
C LEU A 131 15.46 -9.78 -35.89
N SER A 132 14.59 -9.94 -36.87
CA SER A 132 13.18 -10.28 -36.68
C SER A 132 12.78 -11.45 -37.57
N PHE A 133 11.95 -12.36 -37.09
CA PHE A 133 11.38 -13.45 -37.89
C PHE A 133 10.04 -13.00 -38.49
N GLN A 134 9.95 -13.02 -39.81
CA GLN A 134 8.75 -12.63 -40.56
C GLN A 134 8.62 -13.52 -41.80
N ASN A 135 7.41 -13.99 -42.11
CA ASN A 135 7.13 -14.80 -43.32
C ASN A 135 8.15 -15.95 -43.52
N ASP A 136 8.36 -16.76 -42.48
CA ASP A 136 9.25 -17.95 -42.48
C ASP A 136 10.73 -17.68 -42.73
N SER A 137 11.14 -16.43 -42.55
CA SER A 137 12.51 -15.99 -42.79
C SER A 137 12.98 -15.01 -41.73
N TRP A 138 14.28 -15.05 -41.46
CA TRP A 138 14.92 -14.02 -40.66
C TRP A 138 15.19 -12.80 -41.53
N LEU A 139 14.86 -11.62 -41.00
CA LEU A 139 15.16 -10.32 -41.58
C LEU A 139 16.16 -9.58 -40.68
N PRO A 140 17.21 -8.98 -41.25
CA PRO A 140 18.19 -8.22 -40.47
C PRO A 140 17.64 -6.82 -40.14
N SER A 141 17.88 -6.34 -38.92
CA SER A 141 17.56 -4.95 -38.59
C SER A 141 18.49 -4.00 -39.37
N PRO A 142 17.96 -2.93 -39.99
CA PRO A 142 18.78 -1.91 -40.64
C PRO A 142 19.81 -1.29 -39.70
N LYS A 143 19.49 -1.18 -38.41
CA LYS A 143 20.36 -0.62 -37.36
C LYS A 143 21.54 -1.54 -37.01
N GLY A 144 21.42 -2.85 -37.24
CA GLY A 144 22.45 -3.83 -36.90
C GLY A 144 23.57 -3.97 -37.94
N GLY A 145 23.48 -3.25 -39.07
CA GLY A 145 24.53 -3.18 -40.10
C GLY A 145 24.99 -4.54 -40.63
N THR A 146 26.29 -4.66 -40.92
CA THR A 146 26.89 -5.90 -41.46
C THR A 146 26.73 -7.09 -40.50
N ARG A 147 26.73 -6.85 -39.18
CA ARG A 147 26.59 -7.92 -38.19
C ARG A 147 25.21 -8.59 -38.32
N ALA A 148 24.14 -7.81 -38.34
CA ALA A 148 22.78 -8.32 -38.53
C ALA A 148 22.65 -9.13 -39.84
N GLN A 149 23.26 -8.66 -40.94
CA GLN A 149 23.24 -9.40 -42.21
C GLN A 149 23.96 -10.75 -42.11
N GLN A 150 25.12 -10.81 -41.43
CA GLN A 150 25.86 -12.06 -41.27
C GLN A 150 25.11 -13.09 -40.41
N VAL A 151 24.53 -12.65 -39.28
CA VAL A 151 23.73 -13.52 -38.41
C VAL A 151 22.47 -13.99 -39.15
N CYS A 152 21.80 -13.09 -39.87
CA CYS A 152 20.62 -13.38 -40.67
C CYS A 152 20.88 -14.48 -41.73
N ARG A 153 22.00 -14.37 -42.46
CA ARG A 153 22.39 -15.38 -43.46
C ARG A 153 22.55 -16.76 -42.82
N LEU A 154 23.26 -16.84 -41.69
CA LEU A 154 23.44 -18.12 -40.99
C LEU A 154 22.11 -18.68 -40.49
N PHE A 155 21.30 -17.87 -39.81
CA PHE A 155 20.03 -18.32 -39.22
C PHE A 155 19.04 -18.80 -40.29
N ASN A 156 19.07 -18.21 -41.49
CA ASN A 156 18.26 -18.67 -42.62
C ASN A 156 18.68 -20.02 -43.22
N GLN A 157 19.89 -20.52 -42.94
CA GLN A 157 20.34 -21.85 -43.37
C GLN A 157 19.69 -22.98 -42.56
N TYR A 158 19.29 -22.72 -41.32
CA TYR A 158 18.67 -23.72 -40.44
C TYR A 158 17.18 -23.92 -40.73
N LYS A 159 16.87 -24.55 -41.87
CA LYS A 159 15.48 -24.80 -42.32
C LYS A 159 14.60 -25.49 -41.28
N GLY A 160 15.13 -26.48 -40.57
CA GLY A 160 14.39 -27.20 -39.51
C GLY A 160 13.99 -26.28 -38.35
N VAL A 161 14.89 -25.41 -37.89
CA VAL A 161 14.63 -24.44 -36.82
C VAL A 161 13.58 -23.42 -37.26
N LYS A 162 13.64 -22.94 -38.51
CA LYS A 162 12.63 -22.02 -39.05
C LYS A 162 11.23 -22.63 -39.06
N LYS A 163 11.10 -23.91 -39.43
CA LYS A 163 9.82 -24.64 -39.41
C LYS A 163 9.25 -24.74 -37.99
N ILE A 164 10.10 -25.08 -37.02
CA ILE A 164 9.70 -25.15 -35.60
C ILE A 164 9.24 -23.77 -35.09
N ILE A 165 9.96 -22.70 -35.44
CA ILE A 165 9.57 -21.33 -35.06
C ILE A 165 8.23 -20.96 -35.69
N HIS A 166 8.03 -21.25 -36.97
CA HIS A 166 6.74 -20.99 -37.63
C HIS A 166 5.59 -21.68 -36.91
N GLU A 167 5.68 -23.00 -36.71
CA GLU A 167 4.64 -23.80 -36.05
C GLU A 167 4.35 -23.30 -34.62
N TYR A 168 5.39 -22.91 -33.88
CA TYR A 168 5.22 -22.32 -32.56
C TYR A 168 4.46 -20.99 -32.61
N LEU A 169 4.83 -20.10 -33.54
CA LEU A 169 4.25 -18.76 -33.65
C LEU A 169 2.82 -18.78 -34.23
N SER A 170 2.53 -19.70 -35.15
CA SER A 170 1.23 -19.77 -35.86
C SER A 170 0.18 -20.59 -35.13
N ASP A 171 0.57 -21.62 -34.36
CA ASP A 171 -0.36 -22.56 -33.75
C ASP A 171 -0.16 -22.68 -32.23
N THR A 172 1.04 -23.07 -31.79
CA THR A 172 1.26 -23.42 -30.37
C THR A 172 1.08 -22.22 -29.44
N CYS A 173 1.67 -21.07 -29.77
CA CYS A 173 1.58 -19.86 -28.94
C CYS A 173 0.14 -19.32 -28.88
N PRO A 174 -0.59 -19.11 -30.01
CA PRO A 174 -1.99 -18.72 -29.98
C PRO A 174 -2.88 -19.63 -29.12
N ARG A 175 -2.76 -20.96 -29.31
CA ARG A 175 -3.52 -21.94 -28.54
C ARG A 175 -3.17 -21.88 -27.05
N PHE A 176 -1.89 -21.71 -26.73
CA PHE A 176 -1.43 -21.55 -25.36
C PHE A 176 -1.98 -20.27 -24.72
N LEU A 177 -1.90 -19.14 -25.42
CA LEU A 177 -2.43 -17.85 -24.97
C LEU A 177 -3.94 -17.94 -24.70
N LEU A 178 -4.73 -18.52 -25.61
CA LEU A 178 -6.17 -18.73 -25.38
C LEU A 178 -6.44 -19.60 -24.14
N GLY A 179 -5.72 -20.72 -23.99
CA GLY A 179 -5.86 -21.58 -22.82
C GLY A 179 -5.41 -20.91 -21.51
N LEU A 180 -4.40 -20.04 -21.58
CA LEU A 180 -3.91 -19.25 -20.45
C LEU A 180 -4.96 -18.23 -19.98
N LEU A 181 -5.63 -17.58 -20.93
CA LEU A 181 -6.67 -16.59 -20.68
C LEU A 181 -7.95 -17.21 -20.11
N ASP A 182 -8.31 -18.39 -20.60
CA ASP A 182 -9.45 -19.15 -20.11
C ASP A 182 -9.19 -19.66 -18.67
N ALA A 183 -8.05 -20.33 -18.44
CA ALA A 183 -7.67 -20.83 -17.13
C ALA A 183 -7.48 -19.69 -16.09
N GLY A 184 -6.93 -18.56 -16.54
CA GLY A 184 -6.70 -17.38 -15.71
C GLY A 184 -7.89 -16.42 -15.61
N LYS A 185 -9.04 -16.73 -16.22
CA LYS A 185 -10.14 -15.77 -16.40
C LYS A 185 -10.59 -15.11 -15.10
N ALA A 186 -10.76 -15.89 -14.02
CA ALA A 186 -11.20 -15.35 -12.73
C ALA A 186 -10.18 -14.38 -12.12
N ASP A 187 -8.88 -14.70 -12.22
CA ASP A 187 -7.80 -13.87 -11.71
C ASP A 187 -7.54 -12.64 -12.60
N LEU A 188 -7.66 -12.78 -13.92
CA LEU A 188 -7.46 -11.71 -14.90
C LEU A 188 -8.62 -10.71 -14.90
N GLN A 189 -9.85 -11.18 -14.67
CA GLN A 189 -11.06 -10.36 -14.55
C GLN A 189 -11.30 -9.89 -13.11
N ARG A 190 -10.46 -10.29 -12.16
CA ARG A 190 -10.50 -9.78 -10.78
C ARG A 190 -10.53 -8.26 -10.87
N GLN A 191 -11.40 -7.65 -10.08
CA GLN A 191 -11.43 -6.21 -9.92
C GLN A 191 -11.27 -5.89 -8.44
N VAL A 192 -10.23 -5.14 -8.11
CA VAL A 192 -9.99 -4.66 -6.75
C VAL A 192 -10.13 -3.15 -6.76
N ARG A 193 -10.95 -2.64 -5.84
CA ARG A 193 -11.26 -1.22 -5.75
C ARG A 193 -10.04 -0.44 -5.22
N PRO A 194 -9.61 0.65 -5.89
CA PRO A 194 -8.54 1.49 -5.38
C PRO A 194 -8.87 2.06 -4.02
N GLU A 195 -7.88 2.09 -3.15
CA GLU A 195 -7.81 2.96 -1.99
C GLU A 195 -6.98 4.18 -2.35
N ALA A 196 -7.45 5.37 -2.00
CA ALA A 196 -6.71 6.59 -2.29
C ALA A 196 -6.72 7.53 -1.09
N TRP A 197 -5.61 8.23 -0.88
CA TRP A 197 -5.46 9.20 0.22
C TRP A 197 -4.49 10.31 -0.16
N LEU A 198 -4.54 11.42 0.56
CA LEU A 198 -3.72 12.61 0.29
C LEU A 198 -2.62 12.78 1.34
N SER A 199 -1.48 13.31 0.93
CA SER A 199 -0.41 13.74 1.83
C SER A 199 0.29 14.99 1.31
N ILE A 200 1.09 15.63 2.17
CA ILE A 200 1.93 16.77 1.81
C ILE A 200 3.37 16.27 1.66
N GLY A 201 3.97 16.56 0.52
CA GLY A 201 5.36 16.22 0.20
C GLY A 201 6.38 17.18 0.82
N PRO A 202 7.68 16.86 0.71
CA PRO A 202 8.75 17.74 1.20
C PRO A 202 8.65 19.13 0.57
N ASN A 203 8.85 20.17 1.38
CA ASN A 203 8.62 21.55 0.99
C ASN A 203 9.67 22.03 -0.04
N PRO A 204 9.31 22.35 -1.30
CA PRO A 204 10.27 22.78 -2.32
C PRO A 204 10.74 24.25 -2.19
N GLY A 205 10.24 25.00 -1.19
CA GLY A 205 10.58 26.41 -0.93
C GLY A 205 9.61 27.06 0.08
N SER A 206 9.82 28.31 0.50
CA SER A 206 8.94 29.00 1.48
C SER A 206 7.50 29.23 0.98
N ASP A 207 7.31 29.36 -0.35
CA ASP A 207 6.06 29.87 -0.94
C ASP A 207 5.25 28.79 -1.70
N HIS A 208 5.76 27.56 -1.74
CA HIS A 208 5.16 26.47 -2.52
C HIS A 208 5.03 25.19 -1.69
N ARG A 209 3.91 24.49 -1.82
CA ARG A 209 3.69 23.15 -1.24
C ARG A 209 3.62 22.09 -2.33
N MET A 210 4.06 20.89 -1.99
CA MET A 210 3.87 19.71 -2.83
C MET A 210 2.72 18.87 -2.27
N LEU A 211 1.71 18.61 -3.09
CA LEU A 211 0.57 17.76 -2.76
C LEU A 211 0.79 16.40 -3.40
N ILE A 212 0.51 15.33 -2.66
CA ILE A 212 0.66 13.96 -3.13
C ILE A 212 -0.68 13.24 -2.95
N CYS A 213 -1.22 12.71 -4.03
CA CYS A 213 -2.32 11.76 -4.02
C CYS A 213 -1.74 10.37 -4.16
N HIS A 214 -1.99 9.52 -3.20
CA HIS A 214 -1.61 8.11 -3.22
C HIS A 214 -2.80 7.30 -3.68
N VAL A 215 -2.57 6.32 -4.56
CA VAL A 215 -3.59 5.38 -5.00
C VAL A 215 -2.97 3.98 -4.92
N SER A 216 -3.58 3.09 -4.14
CA SER A 216 -3.11 1.73 -3.87
C SER A 216 -4.25 0.72 -3.99
N GLY A 217 -3.93 -0.57 -3.92
CA GLY A 217 -4.94 -1.62 -3.79
C GLY A 217 -5.79 -1.85 -5.03
N PHE A 218 -5.42 -1.28 -6.19
CA PHE A 218 -6.25 -1.41 -7.40
C PHE A 218 -5.76 -2.52 -8.34
N TYR A 219 -6.71 -3.14 -9.02
CA TYR A 219 -6.44 -4.10 -10.09
C TYR A 219 -7.67 -4.17 -11.01
N PRO A 220 -7.52 -4.15 -12.35
CA PRO A 220 -6.29 -4.29 -13.14
C PRO A 220 -5.39 -3.04 -13.18
N LYS A 221 -4.20 -3.15 -13.78
CA LYS A 221 -3.19 -2.07 -13.85
C LYS A 221 -3.68 -0.75 -14.50
N PRO A 222 -4.52 -0.75 -15.56
CA PRO A 222 -4.97 0.49 -16.17
C PRO A 222 -5.82 1.34 -15.22
N ILE A 223 -5.33 2.53 -14.91
CA ILE A 223 -5.99 3.50 -14.02
C ILE A 223 -5.75 4.91 -14.53
N TRP A 224 -6.71 5.80 -14.28
CA TRP A 224 -6.55 7.23 -14.54
C TRP A 224 -6.67 7.98 -13.22
N ALA A 225 -5.69 8.84 -12.92
CA ALA A 225 -5.73 9.66 -11.72
C ALA A 225 -5.08 11.01 -11.97
N MET A 226 -5.77 12.10 -11.65
CA MET A 226 -5.31 13.46 -11.90
C MET A 226 -5.69 14.40 -10.75
N TRP A 227 -4.90 15.46 -10.55
CA TRP A 227 -5.37 16.59 -9.76
C TRP A 227 -6.31 17.45 -10.59
N MET A 228 -7.39 17.89 -9.94
CA MET A 228 -8.50 18.63 -10.50
C MET A 228 -8.71 19.92 -9.72
N ARG A 229 -9.28 20.94 -10.36
CA ARG A 229 -9.92 22.09 -9.71
C ARG A 229 -11.31 22.24 -10.30
N GLY A 230 -12.33 21.89 -9.53
CA GLY A 230 -13.66 21.63 -10.10
C GLY A 230 -13.58 20.50 -11.15
N GLU A 231 -14.04 20.77 -12.38
CA GLU A 231 -13.97 19.81 -13.50
C GLU A 231 -12.69 19.92 -14.37
N GLN A 232 -11.77 20.84 -14.05
CA GLN A 232 -10.57 21.10 -14.86
C GLN A 232 -9.34 20.37 -14.32
N VAL A 233 -8.62 19.66 -15.20
CA VAL A 233 -7.35 18.98 -14.88
C VAL A 233 -6.24 20.00 -14.62
N GLN A 234 -5.46 19.83 -13.56
CA GLN A 234 -4.33 20.71 -13.23
C GLN A 234 -3.11 20.40 -14.10
N GLN A 235 -2.61 21.42 -14.81
CA GLN A 235 -1.48 21.31 -15.75
C GLN A 235 -0.15 20.90 -15.08
N GLY A 236 0.02 21.15 -13.78
CA GLY A 236 1.20 20.75 -13.01
C GLY A 236 1.17 19.32 -12.44
N THR A 237 0.20 18.51 -12.86
CA THR A 237 0.03 17.14 -12.37
C THR A 237 1.13 16.23 -12.90
N GLN A 238 1.88 15.59 -12.00
CA GLN A 238 2.89 14.60 -12.35
C GLN A 238 2.52 13.24 -11.76
N GLN A 239 2.58 12.18 -12.56
CA GLN A 239 2.27 10.83 -12.13
C GLN A 239 3.57 10.01 -12.01
N SER A 240 3.70 9.24 -10.92
CA SER A 240 4.76 8.25 -10.79
C SER A 240 4.51 7.01 -11.64
N ASP A 241 5.53 6.19 -11.81
CA ASP A 241 5.35 4.83 -12.30
C ASP A 241 4.33 4.06 -11.45
N VAL A 242 3.59 3.15 -12.10
CA VAL A 242 2.67 2.22 -11.44
C VAL A 242 3.46 1.02 -10.96
N LEU A 243 3.54 0.87 -9.65
CA LEU A 243 4.36 -0.13 -8.95
C LEU A 243 3.47 -1.26 -8.40
N PRO A 244 3.97 -2.51 -8.39
CA PRO A 244 3.20 -3.64 -7.85
C PRO A 244 3.22 -3.68 -6.31
N ASN A 245 2.10 -4.09 -5.71
CA ASN A 245 1.95 -4.44 -4.30
C ASN A 245 2.12 -5.96 -4.07
N ALA A 246 2.36 -6.35 -2.82
CA ALA A 246 2.60 -7.75 -2.44
C ALA A 246 1.38 -8.68 -2.59
N ASP A 247 0.17 -8.11 -2.55
CA ASP A 247 -1.12 -8.78 -2.72
C ASP A 247 -1.54 -8.93 -4.21
N GLY A 248 -0.64 -8.54 -5.13
CA GLY A 248 -0.86 -8.55 -6.56
C GLY A 248 -1.66 -7.36 -7.10
N THR A 249 -1.97 -6.36 -6.28
CA THR A 249 -2.57 -5.09 -6.71
C THR A 249 -1.49 -4.08 -7.10
N TRP A 250 -1.89 -2.87 -7.48
CA TRP A 250 -0.99 -1.82 -7.97
C TRP A 250 -1.05 -0.57 -7.08
N TYR A 251 0.01 0.24 -7.18
CA TYR A 251 0.21 1.47 -6.45
C TYR A 251 0.79 2.57 -7.35
N LEU A 252 0.36 3.81 -7.19
CA LEU A 252 0.99 4.97 -7.81
C LEU A 252 0.82 6.24 -6.94
N ARG A 253 1.59 7.28 -7.28
CA ARG A 253 1.51 8.62 -6.69
C ARG A 253 1.28 9.66 -7.75
N ILE A 254 0.42 10.63 -7.45
CA ILE A 254 0.19 11.81 -8.28
C ILE A 254 0.60 13.05 -7.50
N TYR A 255 1.53 13.82 -8.03
CA TYR A 255 2.09 15.04 -7.44
C TYR A 255 1.47 16.29 -8.08
N LEU A 256 1.29 17.32 -7.27
CA LEU A 256 0.98 18.68 -7.74
C LEU A 256 1.72 19.70 -6.88
N LYS A 257 2.46 20.61 -7.52
CA LYS A 257 3.08 21.75 -6.85
C LYS A 257 2.10 22.93 -6.88
N VAL A 258 1.82 23.53 -5.72
CA VAL A 258 0.88 24.64 -5.57
C VAL A 258 1.47 25.75 -4.71
N GLU A 259 1.06 26.99 -4.95
CA GLU A 259 1.38 28.13 -4.08
C GLU A 259 0.56 28.06 -2.78
N THR A 260 1.16 28.48 -1.66
CA THR A 260 0.63 28.21 -0.29
C THR A 260 -0.77 28.76 0.02
N ILE A 261 -1.30 29.67 -0.80
CA ILE A 261 -2.56 30.40 -0.58
C ILE A 261 -3.69 29.86 -1.48
N ASP A 262 -3.37 29.15 -2.57
CA ASP A 262 -4.34 28.79 -3.61
C ASP A 262 -4.61 27.28 -3.69
N THR A 263 -5.08 26.71 -2.58
CA THR A 263 -5.44 25.29 -2.52
C THR A 263 -6.96 25.03 -2.59
N SER A 264 -7.76 26.08 -2.67
CA SER A 264 -9.23 25.97 -2.65
C SER A 264 -9.77 25.29 -3.90
N GLY A 265 -10.63 24.28 -3.70
CA GLY A 265 -11.29 23.57 -4.79
C GLY A 265 -10.41 22.53 -5.50
N LEU A 266 -9.20 22.27 -5.01
CA LEU A 266 -8.36 21.18 -5.50
C LEU A 266 -8.91 19.83 -5.06
N SER A 267 -8.82 18.82 -5.93
CA SER A 267 -9.13 17.43 -5.60
C SER A 267 -8.28 16.46 -6.41
N CYS A 268 -8.01 15.28 -5.89
CA CYS A 268 -7.50 14.16 -6.66
C CYS A 268 -8.68 13.32 -7.13
N ARG A 269 -8.81 13.12 -8.44
CA ARG A 269 -9.87 12.32 -9.05
C ARG A 269 -9.27 11.04 -9.63
N VAL A 270 -9.79 9.90 -9.22
CA VAL A 270 -9.34 8.57 -9.63
C VAL A 270 -10.48 7.84 -10.34
N ARG A 271 -10.19 7.31 -11.52
CA ARG A 271 -11.08 6.50 -12.34
C ARG A 271 -10.44 5.14 -12.58
N HIS A 272 -11.22 4.10 -12.32
CA HIS A 272 -10.77 2.72 -12.44
C HIS A 272 -11.96 1.83 -12.80
N SER A 273 -11.73 0.76 -13.56
CA SER A 273 -12.79 -0.12 -14.09
C SER A 273 -13.64 -0.77 -12.99
N SER A 274 -13.04 -1.03 -11.82
CA SER A 274 -13.74 -1.58 -10.64
C SER A 274 -14.76 -0.63 -9.99
N LEU A 275 -14.81 0.64 -10.39
CA LEU A 275 -15.69 1.63 -9.79
C LEU A 275 -17.06 1.71 -10.49
N GLY A 276 -17.29 0.92 -11.55
CA GLY A 276 -18.60 0.86 -12.21
C GLY A 276 -19.06 2.20 -12.81
N GLY A 277 -18.12 3.07 -13.19
CA GLY A 277 -18.40 4.42 -13.70
C GLY A 277 -18.52 5.51 -12.64
N GLN A 278 -18.29 5.19 -11.36
CA GLN A 278 -18.07 6.17 -10.30
C GLN A 278 -16.60 6.58 -10.22
N ASP A 279 -16.33 7.77 -9.69
CA ASP A 279 -14.98 8.28 -9.51
C ASP A 279 -14.69 8.40 -8.00
N ILE A 280 -13.47 8.07 -7.56
CA ILE A 280 -13.01 8.46 -6.23
C ILE A 280 -12.54 9.90 -6.35
N ILE A 281 -13.15 10.81 -5.61
CA ILE A 281 -12.77 12.22 -5.58
C ILE A 281 -12.33 12.57 -4.17
N LEU A 282 -11.03 12.75 -4.00
CA LEU A 282 -10.42 13.20 -2.76
C LEU A 282 -10.21 14.71 -2.85
N TYR A 283 -11.10 15.49 -2.27
CA TYR A 283 -10.87 16.92 -2.17
C TYR A 283 -9.65 17.18 -1.29
N LEU A 284 -8.83 18.16 -1.67
CA LEU A 284 -7.72 18.64 -0.85
C LEU A 284 -8.32 19.39 0.35
N VAL A 285 -8.73 18.59 1.30
CA VAL A 285 -9.30 18.98 2.57
C VAL A 285 -8.58 18.10 3.56
N PHE A 286 -8.01 18.72 4.58
CA PHE A 286 -7.58 18.06 5.80
C PHE A 286 -8.51 16.88 6.10
N GLN A 287 -7.95 15.67 6.28
CA GLN A 287 -8.63 14.43 6.70
C GLN A 287 -9.92 14.76 7.44
N GLU A 288 -11.09 14.24 7.05
CA GLU A 288 -12.40 14.50 7.70
C GLU A 288 -12.24 14.88 9.18
N GLN A 289 -12.19 16.19 9.45
CA GLN A 289 -11.89 16.68 10.78
C GLN A 289 -13.23 16.67 11.49
N ILE A 290 -13.41 15.67 12.34
CA ILE A 290 -14.59 15.53 13.19
C ILE A 290 -14.22 16.00 14.60
N PHE A 291 -14.99 16.94 15.13
CA PHE A 291 -15.03 17.17 16.56
C PHE A 291 -16.30 16.55 17.13
N GLN A 292 -16.15 15.71 18.14
CA GLN A 292 -17.28 15.04 18.77
C GLN A 292 -17.16 15.01 20.29
N ILE A 293 -18.30 15.17 20.93
CA ILE A 293 -18.49 14.99 22.36
C ILE A 293 -19.27 13.71 22.55
N ILE A 294 -18.73 12.81 23.36
CA ILE A 294 -19.36 11.57 23.75
C ILE A 294 -19.75 11.69 25.22
N HIS A 295 -21.02 11.44 25.51
CA HIS A 295 -21.57 11.38 26.85
C HIS A 295 -22.27 10.03 27.06
N THR A 296 -21.89 9.31 28.10
CA THR A 296 -22.49 8.01 28.46
C THR A 296 -23.06 8.10 29.85
N SER A 297 -24.33 7.73 30.01
CA SER A 297 -25.02 7.64 31.29
C SER A 297 -25.49 6.21 31.53
N SER A 298 -25.01 5.61 32.61
CA SER A 298 -25.37 4.27 33.07
C SER A 298 -26.32 4.37 34.25
N PHE A 299 -27.55 3.90 34.06
CA PHE A 299 -28.62 3.92 35.04
C PHE A 299 -28.73 2.54 35.69
N TYR A 300 -28.20 2.39 36.90
CA TYR A 300 -28.20 1.09 37.60
C TYR A 300 -29.53 0.80 38.28
N ASN A 301 -30.12 1.83 38.89
CA ASN A 301 -31.44 1.80 39.50
C ASN A 301 -32.00 3.23 39.56
N ARG A 302 -33.16 3.41 40.20
CA ARG A 302 -33.80 4.73 40.33
C ARG A 302 -32.94 5.76 41.09
N SER A 303 -32.09 5.33 42.01
CA SER A 303 -31.32 6.24 42.88
C SER A 303 -29.85 6.35 42.50
N TRP A 304 -29.36 5.52 41.56
CA TRP A 304 -27.95 5.45 41.23
C TRP A 304 -27.72 5.49 39.72
N THR A 305 -27.00 6.53 39.30
CA THR A 305 -26.59 6.76 37.93
C THR A 305 -25.14 7.21 37.91
N GLN A 306 -24.40 6.76 36.91
CA GLN A 306 -23.03 7.18 36.70
C GLN A 306 -22.88 7.70 35.27
N SER A 307 -22.26 8.87 35.13
CA SER A 307 -22.08 9.50 33.83
C SER A 307 -20.63 9.89 33.57
N TRP A 308 -20.26 9.81 32.30
CA TRP A 308 -18.91 10.05 31.80
C TRP A 308 -19.01 10.85 30.51
N SER A 309 -18.17 11.87 30.35
CA SER A 309 -18.16 12.69 29.13
C SER A 309 -16.74 13.00 28.67
N SER A 310 -16.54 13.05 27.37
CA SER A 310 -15.24 13.33 26.74
C SER A 310 -15.40 14.02 25.39
N GLY A 311 -14.40 14.82 25.01
CA GLY A 311 -14.34 15.51 23.71
C GLY A 311 -13.14 15.06 22.88
N TRP A 312 -13.38 14.84 21.59
CA TRP A 312 -12.45 14.18 20.67
C TRP A 312 -12.32 14.98 19.37
N LEU A 313 -11.10 15.06 18.86
CA LEU A 313 -10.76 15.54 17.53
C LEU A 313 -10.22 14.35 16.72
N GLY A 314 -11.07 13.76 15.87
CA GLY A 314 -10.80 12.44 15.29
C GLY A 314 -10.53 11.39 16.38
N ASP A 315 -9.40 10.70 16.29
CA ASP A 315 -8.94 9.72 17.29
C ASP A 315 -8.31 10.35 18.55
N LEU A 316 -8.13 11.68 18.59
CA LEU A 316 -7.39 12.37 19.66
C LEU A 316 -8.34 12.95 20.71
N GLN A 317 -8.30 12.43 21.93
CA GLN A 317 -9.01 13.05 23.05
C GLN A 317 -8.39 14.41 23.40
N THR A 318 -9.22 15.44 23.41
CA THR A 318 -8.85 16.82 23.73
C THR A 318 -9.44 17.29 25.05
N HIS A 319 -10.58 16.72 25.46
CA HIS A 319 -11.31 17.13 26.65
C HIS A 319 -11.78 15.95 27.50
N GLY A 320 -11.79 16.15 28.80
CA GLY A 320 -12.52 15.35 29.78
C GLY A 320 -13.59 16.18 30.48
N TRP A 321 -14.42 15.52 31.28
CA TRP A 321 -15.43 16.17 32.11
C TRP A 321 -15.33 15.67 33.54
N GLU A 322 -15.26 16.60 34.49
CA GLU A 322 -15.29 16.29 35.91
C GLU A 322 -16.74 16.30 36.41
N SER A 323 -17.34 15.11 36.56
CA SER A 323 -18.77 14.96 36.88
C SER A 323 -19.18 15.59 38.21
N ASN A 324 -18.28 15.66 39.21
CA ASN A 324 -18.60 16.21 40.54
C ASN A 324 -18.63 17.75 40.56
N SER A 325 -17.68 18.39 39.89
CA SER A 325 -17.56 19.85 39.86
C SER A 325 -18.31 20.47 38.67
N GLY A 326 -18.65 19.65 37.67
CA GLY A 326 -19.26 20.08 36.42
C GLY A 326 -18.31 20.96 35.58
N ARG A 327 -17.03 20.60 35.54
CA ARG A 327 -15.96 21.35 34.87
C ARG A 327 -15.36 20.63 33.67
N ILE A 328 -14.94 21.41 32.69
CA ILE A 328 -14.20 20.91 31.53
C ILE A 328 -12.73 20.70 31.92
N ILE A 329 -12.21 19.50 31.64
CA ILE A 329 -10.79 19.17 31.79
C ILE A 329 -10.12 19.34 30.42
N PHE A 330 -9.15 20.25 30.32
CA PHE A 330 -8.35 20.45 29.11
C PHE A 330 -7.15 19.51 29.11
N LEU A 331 -7.15 18.52 28.21
CA LEU A 331 -6.10 17.50 28.16
C LEU A 331 -4.87 17.93 27.35
N ARG A 332 -5.01 18.97 26.52
CA ARG A 332 -3.94 19.54 25.71
C ARG A 332 -3.79 21.04 26.00
N PRO A 333 -2.58 21.61 25.89
CA PRO A 333 -2.36 23.04 26.07
C PRO A 333 -3.22 23.90 25.12
N TRP A 334 -3.53 23.38 23.94
CA TRP A 334 -4.34 24.02 22.91
C TRP A 334 -5.81 23.59 22.90
N SER A 335 -6.27 22.74 23.84
CA SER A 335 -7.66 22.26 23.88
C SER A 335 -8.70 23.38 23.99
N LYS A 336 -8.30 24.58 24.45
CA LYS A 336 -9.19 25.74 24.46
C LYS A 336 -9.51 26.28 23.05
N GLY A 337 -8.69 25.95 22.05
CA GLY A 337 -8.76 26.55 20.73
C GLY A 337 -8.58 28.07 20.80
N ASN A 338 -9.35 28.79 19.98
CA ASN A 338 -9.39 30.25 19.96
C ASN A 338 -10.49 30.85 20.84
N PHE A 339 -11.20 30.05 21.64
CA PHE A 339 -12.30 30.55 22.47
C PHE A 339 -11.76 31.39 23.63
N SER A 340 -12.46 32.48 23.94
CA SER A 340 -12.17 33.31 25.11
C SER A 340 -12.46 32.55 26.41
N LYS A 341 -11.96 33.06 27.54
CA LYS A 341 -12.26 32.47 28.86
C LYS A 341 -13.77 32.52 29.15
N LYS A 342 -14.43 33.61 28.75
CA LYS A 342 -15.88 33.80 28.93
C LYS A 342 -16.67 32.77 28.13
N GLU A 343 -16.37 32.59 26.85
CA GLU A 343 -17.03 31.58 26.00
C GLU A 343 -16.87 30.17 26.57
N MET A 344 -15.69 29.81 27.08
CA MET A 344 -15.51 28.50 27.71
C MET A 344 -16.35 28.32 28.99
N THR A 345 -16.46 29.37 29.81
CA THR A 345 -17.32 29.32 31.01
C THR A 345 -18.80 29.20 30.63
N GLU A 346 -19.23 29.85 29.55
CA GLU A 346 -20.59 29.70 29.02
C GLU A 346 -20.84 28.27 28.49
N MET A 347 -19.88 27.69 27.76
CA MET A 347 -19.95 26.30 27.28
C MET A 347 -19.99 25.28 28.44
N GLU A 348 -19.18 25.48 29.47
CA GLU A 348 -19.21 24.65 30.68
C GLU A 348 -20.59 24.72 31.37
N GLY A 349 -21.13 25.93 31.53
CA GLY A 349 -22.47 26.13 32.11
C GLY A 349 -23.60 25.56 31.23
N PHE A 350 -23.41 25.51 29.92
CA PHE A 350 -24.32 24.86 28.99
C PHE A 350 -24.30 23.33 29.17
N PHE A 351 -23.12 22.70 29.07
CA PHE A 351 -23.00 21.24 29.20
C PHE A 351 -23.41 20.73 30.58
N ARG A 352 -23.08 21.48 31.65
CA ARG A 352 -23.53 21.13 33.01
C ARG A 352 -25.05 21.03 33.10
N ARG A 353 -25.76 22.01 32.53
CA ARG A 353 -27.24 21.99 32.50
C ARG A 353 -27.75 20.86 31.61
N LEU A 354 -27.19 20.71 30.40
CA LEU A 354 -27.59 19.65 29.46
C LEU A 354 -27.51 18.26 30.10
N PHE A 355 -26.39 17.92 30.75
CA PHE A 355 -26.22 16.58 31.33
C PHE A 355 -27.16 16.33 32.53
N ILE A 356 -27.45 17.35 33.33
CA ILE A 356 -28.43 17.26 34.43
C ILE A 356 -29.85 17.04 33.87
N GLU A 357 -30.24 17.81 32.86
CA GLU A 357 -31.56 17.67 32.24
C GLU A 357 -31.73 16.32 31.54
N LEU A 358 -30.71 15.84 30.82
CA LEU A 358 -30.75 14.51 30.21
C LEU A 358 -30.93 13.42 31.25
N TYR A 359 -30.23 13.51 32.39
CA TYR A 359 -30.45 12.61 33.51
C TYR A 359 -31.91 12.62 33.97
N HIS A 360 -32.49 13.80 34.24
CA HIS A 360 -33.88 13.90 34.71
C HIS A 360 -34.88 13.37 33.69
N ILE A 361 -34.68 13.67 32.40
CA ILE A 361 -35.54 13.19 31.32
C ILE A 361 -35.51 11.65 31.27
N PHE A 362 -34.34 11.04 31.14
CA PHE A 362 -34.25 9.58 31.04
C PHE A 362 -34.67 8.88 32.33
N HIS A 363 -34.43 9.48 33.50
CA HIS A 363 -34.88 8.94 34.78
C HIS A 363 -36.41 8.97 34.93
N ASN A 364 -37.04 10.13 34.71
CA ASN A 364 -38.47 10.33 34.94
C ASN A 364 -39.33 9.53 33.94
N TYR A 365 -38.88 9.41 32.70
CA TYR A 365 -39.62 8.76 31.63
C TYR A 365 -39.24 7.28 31.43
N ALA A 366 -38.25 6.74 32.16
CA ALA A 366 -37.78 5.35 32.00
C ALA A 366 -38.92 4.32 32.00
N SER A 367 -39.83 4.40 32.99
CA SER A 367 -40.96 3.47 33.08
C SER A 367 -41.97 3.64 31.96
N GLN A 368 -42.20 4.86 31.48
CA GLN A 368 -43.12 5.14 30.37
C GLN A 368 -42.58 4.61 29.04
N TRP A 369 -41.28 4.77 28.81
CA TRP A 369 -40.58 4.29 27.60
C TRP A 369 -40.20 2.81 27.66
N LYS A 370 -40.58 2.11 28.74
CA LYS A 370 -40.25 0.70 28.99
C LYS A 370 -38.74 0.43 28.99
N PHE A 371 -37.96 1.38 29.49
CA PHE A 371 -36.53 1.18 29.73
C PHE A 371 -36.36 0.41 31.03
N GLU A 372 -35.73 -0.75 30.94
CA GLU A 372 -35.54 -1.66 32.08
C GLU A 372 -34.18 -1.40 32.73
N TYR A 373 -34.17 -1.23 34.05
CA TYR A 373 -32.92 -1.10 34.79
C TYR A 373 -32.21 -2.46 34.89
N PRO A 374 -30.87 -2.52 34.74
CA PRO A 374 -29.98 -1.41 34.40
C PRO A 374 -29.95 -1.12 32.89
N PHE A 375 -29.87 0.16 32.52
CA PHE A 375 -29.72 0.56 31.11
C PHE A 375 -28.66 1.64 30.91
N VAL A 376 -28.13 1.69 29.69
CA VAL A 376 -27.14 2.69 29.27
C VAL A 376 -27.72 3.54 28.14
N VAL A 377 -27.57 4.85 28.28
CA VAL A 377 -27.83 5.83 27.22
C VAL A 377 -26.51 6.48 26.83
N GLN A 378 -26.26 6.53 25.53
CA GLN A 378 -25.09 7.19 24.95
C GLN A 378 -25.55 8.34 24.06
N MET A 379 -24.85 9.46 24.12
CA MET A 379 -25.03 10.61 23.27
C MET A 379 -23.71 10.91 22.56
N ALA A 380 -23.74 11.04 21.24
CA ALA A 380 -22.64 11.55 20.45
C ALA A 380 -23.11 12.83 19.75
N ALA A 381 -22.43 13.96 19.98
CA ALA A 381 -22.77 15.24 19.36
C ALA A 381 -21.53 15.93 18.83
N GLY A 382 -21.60 16.47 17.63
CA GLY A 382 -20.42 17.01 16.98
C GLY A 382 -20.70 17.68 15.66
N CYS A 383 -19.62 17.93 14.94
CA CYS A 383 -19.63 18.53 13.61
C CYS A 383 -18.41 18.08 12.82
N GLU A 384 -18.58 18.08 11.51
CA GLU A 384 -17.55 17.70 10.57
C GLU A 384 -17.16 18.90 9.68
N LEU A 385 -15.88 18.99 9.34
CA LEU A 385 -15.41 19.93 8.33
C LEU A 385 -15.16 19.19 7.01
N HIS A 386 -15.90 19.62 5.98
CA HIS A 386 -15.70 19.19 4.61
C HIS A 386 -15.31 20.40 3.75
N SER A 387 -14.17 20.35 3.08
CA SER A 387 -13.67 21.44 2.24
C SER A 387 -13.45 22.79 2.95
N GLY A 388 -13.07 22.77 4.23
CA GLY A 388 -12.88 23.99 5.02
C GLY A 388 -14.19 24.78 5.25
N LYS A 389 -15.33 24.18 4.89
CA LYS A 389 -16.67 24.68 5.18
C LYS A 389 -17.33 23.70 6.15
N ALA A 390 -18.07 24.24 7.11
CA ALA A 390 -18.88 23.42 8.00
C ALA A 390 -19.87 22.60 7.17
N LYS A 391 -19.89 21.28 7.37
CA LYS A 391 -20.95 20.42 6.82
C LYS A 391 -21.41 19.47 7.92
N GLU A 392 -22.73 19.35 8.06
CA GLU A 392 -23.42 18.38 8.92
C GLU A 392 -22.91 18.32 10.36
N GLY A 393 -23.51 19.17 11.19
CA GLY A 393 -23.58 18.91 12.60
C GLY A 393 -24.46 17.69 12.88
N PHE A 394 -24.10 16.87 13.86
CA PHE A 394 -24.85 15.69 14.23
C PHE A 394 -25.10 15.62 15.73
N VAL A 395 -26.23 15.03 16.10
CA VAL A 395 -26.51 14.57 17.47
C VAL A 395 -27.20 13.22 17.37
N TRP A 396 -26.61 12.22 17.99
CA TRP A 396 -27.11 10.85 18.05
C TRP A 396 -27.28 10.42 19.49
N PHE A 397 -28.33 9.64 19.73
CA PHE A 397 -28.55 8.92 20.97
C PHE A 397 -28.63 7.43 20.67
N ALA A 398 -28.06 6.62 21.56
CA ALA A 398 -28.19 5.18 21.57
C ALA A 398 -28.68 4.69 22.94
N TYR A 399 -29.46 3.62 22.91
CA TYR A 399 -29.95 2.89 24.09
C TYR A 399 -29.44 1.45 24.01
N GLN A 400 -28.77 0.98 25.07
CA GLN A 400 -28.14 -0.35 25.12
C GLN A 400 -27.25 -0.64 23.89
N GLY A 401 -26.50 0.38 23.44
CA GLY A 401 -25.61 0.28 22.27
C GLY A 401 -26.31 0.24 20.91
N SER A 402 -27.63 0.42 20.85
CA SER A 402 -28.40 0.47 19.60
C SER A 402 -28.95 1.88 19.35
N ASP A 403 -28.98 2.31 18.09
CA ASP A 403 -29.50 3.63 17.69
C ASP A 403 -30.91 3.88 18.22
N LEU A 404 -31.10 5.01 18.91
CA LEU A 404 -32.37 5.42 19.50
C LEU A 404 -33.00 6.60 18.74
N LEU A 405 -32.26 7.72 18.61
CA LEU A 405 -32.71 8.90 17.88
C LEU A 405 -31.53 9.71 17.31
N ASN A 406 -31.77 10.44 16.23
CA ASN A 406 -30.83 11.43 15.70
C ASN A 406 -31.52 12.78 15.47
N PHE A 407 -30.73 13.85 15.42
CA PHE A 407 -31.20 15.18 15.03
C PHE A 407 -30.78 15.46 13.58
N GLN A 408 -31.76 15.68 12.70
CA GLN A 408 -31.54 15.99 11.29
C GLN A 408 -32.61 16.95 10.79
N ASN A 409 -32.24 17.90 9.92
CA ASN A 409 -33.17 18.85 9.30
C ASN A 409 -34.09 19.55 10.32
N TYR A 410 -33.50 20.03 11.42
CA TYR A 410 -34.21 20.76 12.48
C TYR A 410 -35.26 19.93 13.25
N SER A 411 -35.21 18.60 13.16
CA SER A 411 -36.15 17.70 13.82
C SER A 411 -35.43 16.48 14.41
N TRP A 412 -35.99 15.93 15.49
CA TRP A 412 -35.55 14.63 16.00
C TRP A 412 -36.23 13.52 15.22
N LEU A 413 -35.46 12.52 14.80
CA LEU A 413 -35.92 11.36 14.07
C LEU A 413 -35.66 10.10 14.89
N PRO A 414 -36.67 9.21 15.05
CA PRO A 414 -36.49 7.96 15.78
C PRO A 414 -35.77 6.93 14.91
N SER A 415 -34.96 6.08 15.52
CA SER A 415 -34.37 4.93 14.85
C SER A 415 -35.46 3.91 14.48
N PRO A 416 -35.49 3.39 13.24
CA PRO A 416 -36.43 2.32 12.86
C PRO A 416 -36.30 1.06 13.72
N LYS A 417 -35.11 0.80 14.26
CA LYS A 417 -34.82 -0.35 15.12
C LYS A 417 -35.23 -0.13 16.58
N GLY A 418 -35.44 1.12 17.00
CA GLY A 418 -35.76 1.48 18.39
C GLY A 418 -37.23 1.33 18.79
N GLY A 419 -38.09 0.89 17.86
CA GLY A 419 -39.49 0.56 18.13
C GLY A 419 -40.32 1.71 18.72
N THR A 420 -41.30 1.37 19.56
CA THR A 420 -42.21 2.35 20.19
C THR A 420 -41.49 3.25 21.20
N GLY A 421 -40.46 2.75 21.88
CA GLY A 421 -39.65 3.55 22.81
C GLY A 421 -38.97 4.72 22.12
N ALA A 422 -38.32 4.48 20.97
CA ALA A 422 -37.70 5.55 20.17
C ALA A 422 -38.72 6.60 19.69
N GLN A 423 -39.92 6.16 19.27
CA GLN A 423 -40.99 7.07 18.83
C GLN A 423 -41.48 7.96 19.97
N GLN A 424 -41.63 7.42 21.18
CA GLN A 424 -42.05 8.18 22.35
C GLN A 424 -41.00 9.20 22.81
N VAL A 425 -39.71 8.80 22.83
CA VAL A 425 -38.59 9.71 23.12
C VAL A 425 -38.53 10.83 22.09
N CYS A 426 -38.60 10.49 20.81
CA CYS A 426 -38.64 11.43 19.69
C CYS A 426 -39.83 12.41 19.79
N GLY A 427 -41.00 11.91 20.21
CA GLY A 427 -42.19 12.73 20.45
C GLY A 427 -41.93 13.79 21.52
N LEU A 428 -41.32 13.41 22.65
CA LEU A 428 -40.97 14.35 23.73
C LEU A 428 -39.94 15.40 23.26
N PHE A 429 -38.86 14.96 22.62
CA PHE A 429 -37.76 15.84 22.19
C PHE A 429 -38.19 16.84 21.11
N ASN A 430 -39.24 16.54 20.33
CA ASN A 430 -39.77 17.45 19.32
C ASN A 430 -40.76 18.50 19.85
N GLN A 431 -41.24 18.37 21.10
CA GLN A 431 -42.22 19.29 21.70
C GLN A 431 -41.63 20.66 22.03
N ASP A 432 -40.34 20.74 22.36
CA ASP A 432 -39.72 21.99 22.76
C ASP A 432 -38.99 22.67 21.56
N PRO A 433 -39.52 23.78 21.01
CA PRO A 433 -38.88 24.50 19.92
C PRO A 433 -37.56 25.17 20.34
N VAL A 434 -37.40 25.52 21.63
CA VAL A 434 -36.19 26.16 22.16
C VAL A 434 -35.03 25.16 22.16
N VAL A 435 -35.28 23.91 22.57
CA VAL A 435 -34.26 22.85 22.53
C VAL A 435 -33.79 22.57 21.10
N LYS A 436 -34.71 22.55 20.13
CA LYS A 436 -34.37 22.36 18.71
C LYS A 436 -33.50 23.50 18.16
N GLU A 437 -33.86 24.75 18.46
CA GLU A 437 -33.08 25.93 18.06
C GLU A 437 -31.67 25.93 18.67
N ILE A 438 -31.55 25.65 19.98
CA ILE A 438 -30.27 25.57 20.67
C ILE A 438 -29.41 24.44 20.09
N THR A 439 -30.00 23.26 19.85
CA THR A 439 -29.31 22.10 19.28
C THR A 439 -28.78 22.44 17.88
N HIS A 440 -29.65 22.98 17.02
CA HIS A 440 -29.29 23.39 15.68
C HIS A 440 -28.16 24.42 15.68
N ARG A 441 -28.25 25.47 16.50
CA ARG A 441 -27.20 26.51 16.61
C ARG A 441 -25.85 25.93 17.04
N HIS A 442 -25.84 25.01 18.01
CA HIS A 442 -24.59 24.40 18.48
C HIS A 442 -23.90 23.59 17.39
N ILE A 443 -24.64 22.78 16.64
CA ILE A 443 -24.05 21.88 15.65
C ILE A 443 -23.78 22.57 14.30
N SER A 444 -24.48 23.67 14.00
CA SER A 444 -24.30 24.42 12.73
C SER A 444 -23.34 25.61 12.83
N ASP A 445 -23.19 26.23 14.00
CA ASP A 445 -22.37 27.45 14.19
C ASP A 445 -21.27 27.25 15.25
N THR A 446 -21.65 26.96 16.50
CA THR A 446 -20.69 26.90 17.62
C THR A 446 -19.61 25.82 17.41
N CYS A 447 -20.02 24.61 17.06
CA CYS A 447 -19.11 23.48 16.91
C CYS A 447 -18.13 23.68 15.75
N PRO A 448 -18.56 24.04 14.53
CA PRO A 448 -17.60 24.26 13.43
C PRO A 448 -16.60 25.37 13.73
N ARG A 449 -17.04 26.47 14.37
CA ARG A 449 -16.14 27.53 14.81
C ARG A 449 -15.14 27.04 15.84
N PHE A 450 -15.59 26.25 16.82
CA PHE A 450 -14.72 25.66 17.83
C PHE A 450 -13.70 24.70 17.22
N LEU A 451 -14.14 23.82 16.33
CA LEU A 451 -13.30 22.87 15.62
C LEU A 451 -12.23 23.61 14.80
N LEU A 452 -12.58 24.66 14.04
CA LEU A 452 -11.59 25.48 13.33
C LEU A 452 -10.57 26.11 14.30
N GLY A 453 -11.03 26.61 15.45
CA GLY A 453 -10.17 27.16 16.49
C GLY A 453 -9.22 26.13 17.11
N LEU A 454 -9.70 24.89 17.32
CA LEU A 454 -8.87 23.77 17.77
C LEU A 454 -7.80 23.40 16.75
N LEU A 455 -8.17 23.34 15.46
CA LEU A 455 -7.23 23.01 14.39
C LEU A 455 -6.13 24.05 14.23
N ASP A 456 -6.46 25.33 14.37
CA ASP A 456 -5.49 26.41 14.30
C ASP A 456 -4.56 26.41 15.53
N ALA A 457 -5.12 26.37 16.74
CA ALA A 457 -4.33 26.36 17.97
C ALA A 457 -3.47 25.08 18.12
N GLY A 458 -3.99 23.94 17.69
CA GLY A 458 -3.32 22.64 17.75
C GLY A 458 -2.42 22.34 16.55
N LYS A 459 -2.31 23.26 15.57
CA LYS A 459 -1.63 23.02 14.29
C LYS A 459 -0.22 22.44 14.45
N ALA A 460 0.58 23.00 15.35
CA ALA A 460 1.96 22.54 15.59
C ALA A 460 2.01 21.11 16.13
N ASP A 461 1.09 20.76 17.04
CA ASP A 461 1.01 19.43 17.64
C ASP A 461 0.39 18.41 16.68
N LEU A 462 -0.64 18.79 15.91
CA LEU A 462 -1.33 17.94 14.93
C LEU A 462 -0.46 17.65 13.70
N GLN A 463 0.39 18.61 13.32
CA GLN A 463 1.37 18.44 12.24
C GLN A 463 2.71 17.90 12.73
N ARG A 464 2.84 17.64 14.04
CA ARG A 464 4.04 17.04 14.61
C ARG A 464 4.36 15.75 13.86
N GLN A 465 5.64 15.54 13.61
CA GLN A 465 6.13 14.30 13.05
C GLN A 465 7.22 13.77 13.96
N VAL A 466 7.02 12.56 14.49
CA VAL A 466 8.00 11.88 15.35
C VAL A 466 8.54 10.68 14.58
N ARG A 467 9.87 10.54 14.57
CA ARG A 467 10.57 9.45 13.88
C ARG A 467 10.42 8.15 14.66
N PRO A 468 10.01 7.04 14.01
CA PRO A 468 10.02 5.75 14.67
C PRO A 468 11.43 5.33 15.05
N GLU A 469 11.53 4.64 16.18
CA GLU A 469 12.62 3.74 16.49
C GLU A 469 12.19 2.32 16.19
N ALA A 470 13.09 1.51 15.62
CA ALA A 470 12.79 0.13 15.32
C ALA A 470 13.92 -0.79 15.76
N TRP A 471 13.57 -1.98 16.22
CA TRP A 471 14.52 -3.00 16.64
C TRP A 471 13.96 -4.41 16.40
N LEU A 472 14.84 -5.40 16.36
CA LEU A 472 14.48 -6.80 16.12
C LEU A 472 14.51 -7.61 17.42
N SER A 473 13.62 -8.59 17.53
CA SER A 473 13.66 -9.62 18.57
C SER A 473 13.21 -10.98 18.04
N ILE A 474 13.44 -12.03 18.84
CA ILE A 474 13.00 -13.40 18.53
C ILE A 474 11.80 -13.73 19.41
N GLY A 475 10.71 -14.14 18.78
CA GLY A 475 9.47 -14.52 19.44
C GLY A 475 9.46 -15.95 20.00
N PRO A 476 8.39 -16.32 20.74
CA PRO A 476 8.23 -17.66 21.28
C PRO A 476 8.20 -18.70 20.16
N ASN A 477 8.80 -19.86 20.44
CA ASN A 477 9.12 -20.86 19.43
C ASN A 477 7.86 -21.65 18.99
N PRO A 478 7.41 -21.59 17.72
CA PRO A 478 6.24 -22.35 17.27
C PRO A 478 6.53 -23.84 17.03
N GLY A 479 7.79 -24.28 17.05
CA GLY A 479 8.24 -25.67 16.87
C GLY A 479 9.78 -25.78 16.85
N SER A 480 10.35 -26.99 16.78
CA SER A 480 11.83 -27.17 16.79
C SER A 480 12.54 -26.51 15.59
N ASP A 481 11.85 -26.45 14.44
CA ASP A 481 12.48 -26.15 13.13
C ASP A 481 12.19 -24.73 12.61
N HIS A 482 11.29 -24.01 13.28
CA HIS A 482 10.82 -22.68 12.91
C HIS A 482 11.18 -21.66 13.99
N ARG A 483 11.41 -20.41 13.60
CA ARG A 483 11.58 -19.28 14.52
C ARG A 483 10.66 -18.14 14.12
N MET A 484 10.07 -17.49 15.11
CA MET A 484 9.32 -16.27 14.93
C MET A 484 10.26 -15.07 15.06
N LEU A 485 10.38 -14.28 14.01
CA LEU A 485 11.09 -13.00 14.02
C LEU A 485 10.09 -11.87 14.27
N ILE A 486 10.45 -10.93 15.14
CA ILE A 486 9.62 -9.79 15.49
C ILE A 486 10.39 -8.52 15.16
N CYS A 487 9.78 -7.63 14.39
CA CYS A 487 10.25 -6.25 14.24
C CYS A 487 9.32 -5.34 15.02
N HIS A 488 9.92 -4.62 15.97
CA HIS A 488 9.26 -3.64 16.80
C HIS A 488 9.44 -2.27 16.16
N VAL A 489 8.38 -1.48 16.13
CA VAL A 489 8.41 -0.10 15.65
C VAL A 489 7.67 0.75 16.68
N SER A 490 8.37 1.68 17.33
CA SER A 490 7.83 2.51 18.41
C SER A 490 8.13 3.98 18.18
N GLY A 491 7.43 4.87 18.88
CA GLY A 491 7.77 6.29 18.89
C GLY A 491 7.32 7.06 17.64
N PHE A 492 6.49 6.47 16.77
CA PHE A 492 6.07 7.16 15.54
C PHE A 492 4.79 7.97 15.71
N TYR A 493 4.71 9.08 15.00
CA TYR A 493 3.51 9.90 14.87
C TYR A 493 3.60 10.71 13.57
N PRO A 494 2.54 10.81 12.75
CA PRO A 494 1.15 10.34 12.95
C PRO A 494 0.95 8.81 12.85
N LYS A 495 -0.28 8.33 13.11
CA LYS A 495 -0.65 6.90 13.14
C LYS A 495 -0.35 6.11 11.86
N PRO A 496 -0.51 6.66 10.63
CA PRO A 496 -0.28 5.89 9.40
C PRO A 496 1.19 5.46 9.24
N ILE A 497 1.44 4.16 9.19
CA ILE A 497 2.77 3.56 9.03
C ILE A 497 2.71 2.34 8.12
N TRP A 498 3.82 2.04 7.45
CA TRP A 498 4.00 0.79 6.71
C TRP A 498 5.26 0.10 7.22
N ALA A 499 5.18 -1.18 7.54
CA ALA A 499 6.32 -1.97 8.00
C ALA A 499 6.20 -3.39 7.46
N MET A 500 7.27 -3.94 6.89
CA MET A 500 7.24 -5.27 6.28
C MET A 500 8.58 -6.00 6.43
N TRP A 501 8.53 -7.33 6.53
CA TRP A 501 9.74 -8.14 6.35
C TRP A 501 10.07 -8.29 4.87
N MET A 502 11.35 -8.22 4.56
CA MET A 502 11.92 -8.18 3.22
C MET A 502 13.03 -9.22 3.09
N ARG A 503 13.21 -9.78 1.89
CA ARG A 503 14.41 -10.50 1.47
C ARG A 503 14.97 -9.81 0.24
N GLY A 504 16.02 -9.01 0.41
CA GLY A 504 16.40 -8.01 -0.60
C GLY A 504 15.25 -7.01 -0.84
N GLU A 505 14.80 -6.88 -2.08
CA GLU A 505 13.64 -6.03 -2.44
C GLU A 505 12.29 -6.77 -2.42
N GLN A 506 12.27 -8.08 -2.15
CA GLN A 506 11.03 -8.86 -2.12
C GLN A 506 10.37 -8.85 -0.75
N VAL A 507 9.08 -8.48 -0.70
CA VAL A 507 8.25 -8.55 0.50
C VAL A 507 7.98 -10.01 0.88
N GLN A 508 8.12 -10.35 2.17
CA GLN A 508 7.81 -11.68 2.69
C GLN A 508 6.30 -11.81 2.93
N GLN A 509 5.63 -12.68 2.16
CA GLN A 509 4.17 -12.88 2.24
C GLN A 509 3.70 -13.42 3.60
N GLY A 510 4.55 -14.10 4.36
CA GLY A 510 4.25 -14.56 5.72
C GLY A 510 4.29 -13.47 6.80
N THR A 511 4.43 -12.19 6.41
CA THR A 511 4.45 -11.08 7.38
C THR A 511 3.07 -10.89 7.98
N GLN A 512 2.97 -11.00 9.30
CA GLN A 512 1.76 -10.68 10.06
C GLN A 512 1.97 -9.36 10.81
N GLN A 513 0.91 -8.57 10.97
CA GLN A 513 0.96 -7.27 11.65
C GLN A 513 0.02 -7.28 12.86
N SER A 514 0.46 -6.72 13.99
CA SER A 514 -0.41 -6.47 15.15
C SER A 514 -1.29 -5.24 14.96
N ASP A 515 -2.25 -5.05 15.86
CA ASP A 515 -2.87 -3.73 16.01
C ASP A 515 -1.82 -2.66 16.35
N VAL A 516 -2.11 -1.43 15.94
CA VAL A 516 -1.31 -0.25 16.29
C VAL A 516 -1.74 0.23 17.67
N LEU A 517 -0.83 0.17 18.63
CA LEU A 517 -1.10 0.46 20.04
C LEU A 517 -0.61 1.87 20.42
N PRO A 518 -1.30 2.59 21.31
CA PRO A 518 -0.84 3.90 21.77
C PRO A 518 0.27 3.77 22.83
N ASN A 519 1.28 4.65 22.75
CA ASN A 519 2.30 4.85 23.77
C ASN A 519 1.89 5.94 24.77
N ALA A 520 2.52 5.95 25.96
CA ALA A 520 2.24 6.92 27.03
C ALA A 520 2.60 8.37 26.65
N ASP A 521 3.54 8.57 25.71
CA ASP A 521 3.99 9.87 25.20
C ASP A 521 3.12 10.41 24.04
N GLY A 522 2.03 9.71 23.71
CA GLY A 522 1.13 10.05 22.60
C GLY A 522 1.66 9.69 21.21
N THR A 523 2.71 8.87 21.12
CA THR A 523 3.14 8.22 19.88
C THR A 523 2.50 6.83 19.74
N TRP A 524 2.85 6.11 18.68
CA TRP A 524 2.30 4.80 18.37
C TRP A 524 3.37 3.71 18.40
N TYR A 525 2.91 2.48 18.60
CA TYR A 525 3.70 1.26 18.63
C TYR A 525 3.07 0.18 17.75
N LEU A 526 3.90 -0.54 17.02
CA LEU A 526 3.52 -1.60 16.10
C LEU A 526 4.51 -2.77 16.19
N ARG A 527 4.00 -4.00 16.04
CA ARG A 527 4.81 -5.19 15.82
C ARG A 527 4.45 -5.86 14.50
N ILE A 528 5.47 -6.30 13.78
CA ILE A 528 5.31 -7.23 12.66
C ILE A 528 6.10 -8.52 12.91
N TYR A 529 5.51 -9.63 12.50
CA TYR A 529 5.99 -10.98 12.77
C TYR A 529 6.27 -11.70 11.46
N LEU A 530 7.28 -12.57 11.46
CA LEU A 530 7.53 -13.50 10.36
C LEU A 530 7.99 -14.84 10.93
N ASN A 531 7.31 -15.92 10.56
CA ASN A 531 7.76 -17.28 10.87
C ASN A 531 8.66 -17.77 9.75
N VAL A 532 9.89 -18.15 10.09
CA VAL A 532 10.89 -18.65 9.13
C VAL A 532 11.51 -19.96 9.60
N GLU A 533 11.82 -20.84 8.65
CA GLU A 533 12.64 -22.01 8.92
C GLU A 533 14.07 -21.58 9.30
N THR A 534 14.69 -22.33 10.21
CA THR A 534 15.99 -21.96 10.79
C THR A 534 17.13 -21.78 9.78
N ILE A 535 17.05 -22.43 8.62
CA ILE A 535 18.06 -22.42 7.55
C ILE A 535 17.94 -21.19 6.64
N GLU A 536 16.76 -20.54 6.57
CA GLU A 536 16.46 -19.50 5.58
C GLU A 536 16.69 -18.05 6.06
N ARG A 537 17.45 -17.84 7.14
CA ARG A 537 17.57 -16.52 7.81
C ARG A 537 18.36 -15.47 7.04
N SER A 538 19.18 -15.88 6.07
CA SER A 538 20.10 -15.01 5.35
C SER A 538 19.36 -14.03 4.42
N GLY A 539 19.72 -12.76 4.51
CA GLY A 539 19.19 -11.69 3.65
C GLY A 539 17.83 -11.14 4.07
N LEU A 540 17.29 -11.55 5.24
CA LEU A 540 16.07 -10.97 5.79
C LEU A 540 16.33 -9.61 6.44
N SER A 541 15.41 -8.68 6.21
CA SER A 541 15.41 -7.37 6.85
C SER A 541 14.00 -6.87 7.15
N CYS A 542 13.84 -6.07 8.19
CA CYS A 542 12.60 -5.32 8.44
C CYS A 542 12.72 -3.94 7.80
N ARG A 543 11.76 -3.53 6.98
CA ARG A 543 11.69 -2.22 6.34
C ARG A 543 10.51 -1.43 6.88
N VAL A 544 10.75 -0.21 7.34
CA VAL A 544 9.73 0.68 7.91
C VAL A 544 9.67 1.98 7.11
N ARG A 545 8.45 2.36 6.71
CA ARG A 545 8.11 3.59 6.01
C ARG A 545 7.12 4.40 6.83
N HIS A 546 7.47 5.65 7.06
CA HIS A 546 6.66 6.58 7.83
C HIS A 546 6.88 8.01 7.34
N SER A 547 5.85 8.86 7.45
CA SER A 547 5.87 10.23 6.91
C SER A 547 7.04 11.08 7.47
N SER A 548 7.38 10.89 8.75
CA SER A 548 8.49 11.58 9.43
C SER A 548 9.89 11.22 8.96
N LEU A 549 10.02 10.19 8.12
CA LEU A 549 11.29 9.75 7.58
C LEU A 549 11.70 10.48 6.29
N GLY A 550 10.82 11.31 5.71
CA GLY A 550 11.14 12.12 4.53
C GLY A 550 11.58 11.28 3.31
N GLY A 551 11.03 10.07 3.16
CA GLY A 551 11.36 9.14 2.08
C GLY A 551 12.58 8.24 2.31
N LYS A 552 13.19 8.27 3.51
CA LYS A 552 14.29 7.38 3.89
C LYS A 552 13.82 6.25 4.80
N ASP A 553 13.59 5.09 4.23
CA ASP A 553 13.11 3.91 4.98
C ASP A 553 14.12 3.49 6.06
N ILE A 554 13.62 3.06 7.23
CA ILE A 554 14.45 2.35 8.20
C ILE A 554 14.55 0.89 7.75
N ILE A 555 15.77 0.36 7.65
CA ILE A 555 16.03 -1.03 7.28
C ILE A 555 16.89 -1.69 8.36
N LEU A 556 16.36 -2.74 8.98
CA LEU A 556 17.05 -3.53 9.99
C LEU A 556 17.35 -4.92 9.44
N TYR A 557 18.63 -5.25 9.29
CA TYR A 557 19.05 -6.58 8.85
C TYR A 557 19.13 -7.54 10.04
N LEU A 558 18.72 -8.78 9.84
CA LEU A 558 18.94 -9.83 10.83
C LEU A 558 20.44 -10.14 10.85
N GLU A 559 21.13 -9.85 11.95
CA GLU A 559 22.58 -10.00 12.05
C GLU A 559 23.04 -11.41 11.67
N HIS A 560 23.96 -11.49 10.70
CA HIS A 560 24.82 -12.63 10.54
C HIS A 560 25.87 -12.52 11.64
N GLN A 561 25.85 -13.41 12.64
CA GLN A 561 26.99 -13.53 13.54
C GLN A 561 28.21 -13.99 12.74
N ASN A 562 28.91 -13.05 12.11
CA ASN A 562 30.17 -13.28 11.47
C ASN A 562 31.20 -13.53 12.57
N SER A 563 31.42 -14.81 12.84
CA SER A 563 32.47 -15.39 13.69
C SER A 563 33.90 -14.90 13.35
N VAL A 564 34.07 -14.10 12.29
CA VAL A 564 35.36 -13.57 11.85
C VAL A 564 36.10 -12.84 12.98
N GLY A 565 35.40 -12.08 13.84
CA GLY A 565 36.04 -11.43 15.00
C GLY A 565 36.54 -12.41 16.06
N LEU A 566 35.79 -13.48 16.34
CA LEU A 566 36.18 -14.52 17.28
C LEU A 566 37.29 -15.42 16.71
N ILE A 567 37.29 -15.68 15.41
CA ILE A 567 38.34 -16.43 14.70
C ILE A 567 39.64 -15.62 14.67
N ILE A 568 39.58 -14.31 14.38
CA ILE A 568 40.76 -13.44 14.43
C ILE A 568 41.34 -13.42 15.86
N LEU A 569 40.51 -13.31 16.89
CA LEU A 569 40.98 -13.35 18.28
C LEU A 569 41.61 -14.71 18.64
N ALA A 570 40.97 -15.81 18.21
CA ALA A 570 41.42 -17.18 18.46
C ALA A 570 42.70 -17.55 17.70
N VAL A 571 43.00 -16.91 16.56
CA VAL A 571 44.23 -17.16 15.78
C VAL A 571 45.36 -16.20 16.16
N MET A 572 45.05 -14.92 16.39
CA MET A 572 46.08 -13.90 16.66
C MET A 572 46.67 -14.02 18.07
N VAL A 573 45.87 -14.35 19.08
CA VAL A 573 46.35 -14.47 20.47
C VAL A 573 47.38 -15.60 20.62
N PRO A 574 47.16 -16.83 20.09
CA PRO A 574 48.19 -17.88 20.11
C PRO A 574 49.43 -17.52 19.30
N LEU A 575 49.29 -16.84 18.15
CA LEU A 575 50.43 -16.47 17.31
C LEU A 575 51.37 -15.48 18.02
N VAL A 576 50.81 -14.49 18.70
CA VAL A 576 51.60 -13.52 19.49
C VAL A 576 52.27 -14.21 20.67
N LEU A 577 51.58 -15.14 21.35
CA LEU A 577 52.18 -15.93 22.43
C LEU A 577 53.32 -16.82 21.94
N LEU A 578 53.19 -17.44 20.76
CA LEU A 578 54.24 -18.26 20.15
C LEU A 578 55.46 -17.42 19.74
N ILE A 579 55.24 -16.22 19.18
CA ILE A 579 56.32 -15.29 18.85
C ILE A 579 57.04 -14.83 20.12
N GLY A 580 56.29 -14.51 21.18
CA GLY A 580 56.85 -14.14 22.49
C GLY A 580 57.68 -15.27 23.11
N LEU A 581 57.19 -16.51 23.06
CA LEU A 581 57.91 -17.70 23.52
C LEU A 581 59.18 -17.94 22.70
N ALA A 582 59.12 -17.84 21.37
CA ALA A 582 60.28 -18.00 20.51
C ALA A 582 61.36 -16.95 20.80
N PHE A 583 60.96 -15.69 21.04
CA PHE A 583 61.88 -14.62 21.42
C PHE A 583 62.51 -14.87 22.80
N TRP A 584 61.73 -15.38 23.75
CA TRP A 584 62.20 -15.73 25.10
C TRP A 584 63.19 -16.91 25.08
N PHE A 585 62.92 -17.97 24.30
CA PHE A 585 63.86 -19.08 24.12
C PHE A 585 65.15 -18.64 23.42
N ARG A 586 65.05 -17.78 22.41
CA ARG A 586 66.22 -17.23 21.71
C ARG A 586 67.11 -16.39 22.63
N LYS A 587 66.51 -15.61 23.53
CA LYS A 587 67.23 -14.82 24.54
C LYS A 587 67.86 -15.67 25.65
N ARG A 588 67.28 -16.84 25.96
CA ARG A 588 67.87 -17.81 26.92
C ARG A 588 69.06 -18.56 26.33
N TRP A 589 69.05 -18.89 25.03
CA TRP A 589 70.18 -19.54 24.38
C TRP A 589 71.40 -18.64 24.22
N THR A 590 71.21 -17.32 24.03
CA THR A 590 72.32 -16.35 23.99
C THR A 590 72.98 -16.06 25.35
N HIS A 591 72.50 -16.68 26.44
CA HIS A 591 73.05 -16.52 27.79
C HIS A 591 73.71 -17.81 28.34
N CYS A 592 73.87 -18.85 27.52
CA CYS A 592 74.51 -20.12 27.90
C CYS A 592 75.77 -20.45 27.08
N GLU A 593 76.39 -19.47 26.42
CA GLU A 593 77.76 -19.57 25.89
C GLU A 593 78.71 -18.66 26.67
#